data_AF-A0A955NR21-F1
#
_entry.id   AF-A0A955NR21-F1
#
_cell.length_a   1.000
_cell.length_b   1.000
_cell.length_c   1.000
_cell.angle_alpha   90.00
_cell.angle_beta   90.00
_cell.angle_gamma   90.00
#
_symmetry.space_group_name_H-M   'P 1'
#
loop_
_entity.id
_entity.type
_entity.pdbx_description
1 polymer ?
#
loop_
_entity_poly.entity_id
_entity_poly.type
_entity_poly.pdbx_seq_one_letter_code
_entity_poly.pdbx_strand_id
1 'polypeptide(L)'
;SPIEVTFPSEQVSDRVLVTEIVAFLNSTYTLGEGSEVEPALAISPTSASEGWLILDGNRLNSGYASVAKGLESKGETFVIRGGLLNCSRRLTVGESGMGNLIVSDLGQGRVLANELGVAQNAGATGEVTVFDDAMSATSELVAGTTSVGVFGTGTLIVEDAQIETSETAIGEFFGSVGTVELKGEAEESEWTFGGDVYVGKEGTGFLTVSSGTLQSLVDDDLILGGEEGAAGFVSIQGIDSMLSTFGDIFVGYLGDGELSVLEGAQLTTIGSILIDGNDADIGSGTATVEGVVDTGTEFIRSRIEAESLIVGEFAVGRLEVSEGARVDAGNARFGTNTDGLAKIDIGRDGVLSVTGDLYLGQQDPIPGEFAGQALVTLNSGSGSENWAYLVADRIFVSESGNLIQGSGVVQTANGFIDEGAYISTGIRVEDLSKQTTVPRPLTFEGNLTKIGGTIAIGVFDLGANKHGIIEVTGTADIQSATIHFVFQDGFLPKTDDQIPFFMAQGALTVGTLAFTYEGAAPGFQFDVMEEGGLLVFKAMNDAQPEGTEPTPRPTAINPKTDINGDKIIDANDLLEVMRNWYHVVPENN
;
A
#
# COMPACT_ATOMS: atom_id res chain seq x y z
N SER A 1 -51.45 1.10 -2.64
CA SER A 1 -51.69 2.36 -1.94
C SER A 1 -51.15 2.19 -0.54
N PRO A 2 -50.06 2.87 -0.14
CA PRO A 2 -49.57 2.78 1.22
C PRO A 2 -50.68 3.26 2.17
N ILE A 3 -50.93 2.50 3.24
CA ILE A 3 -51.86 2.90 4.29
C ILE A 3 -51.13 3.97 5.10
N GLU A 4 -51.55 5.22 4.94
CA GLU A 4 -51.02 6.37 5.66
C GLU A 4 -51.58 6.36 7.08
N VAL A 5 -50.74 6.13 8.08
CA VAL A 5 -51.11 6.33 9.49
C VAL A 5 -50.55 7.67 9.96
N THR A 6 -51.34 8.72 9.80
CA THR A 6 -51.02 10.06 10.32
C THR A 6 -51.26 10.10 11.83
N PHE A 7 -50.23 10.37 12.62
CA PHE A 7 -50.43 10.74 14.03
C PHE A 7 -50.95 12.18 14.08
N PRO A 8 -52.07 12.47 14.77
CA PRO A 8 -52.46 13.85 15.01
C PRO A 8 -51.35 14.56 15.78
N SER A 9 -51.14 15.85 15.49
CA SER A 9 -50.04 16.72 15.97
C SER A 9 -49.89 16.86 17.49
N GLU A 10 -50.63 16.08 18.29
CA GLU A 10 -50.68 16.14 19.75
C GLU A 10 -50.56 14.75 20.43
N GLN A 11 -50.36 13.65 19.69
CA GLN A 11 -50.08 12.32 20.27
C GLN A 11 -48.58 12.04 20.23
N VAL A 12 -47.85 12.55 21.23
CA VAL A 12 -46.47 12.15 21.50
C VAL A 12 -46.52 10.82 22.25
N SER A 13 -46.26 9.72 21.56
CA SER A 13 -45.92 8.46 22.21
C SER A 13 -44.47 8.54 22.68
N ASP A 14 -44.16 8.02 23.87
CA ASP A 14 -42.77 7.89 24.34
C ASP A 14 -41.90 7.09 23.35
N ARG A 15 -42.55 6.23 22.55
CA ARG A 15 -41.91 5.37 21.54
C ARG A 15 -42.77 5.19 20.29
N VAL A 16 -42.12 5.04 19.13
CA VAL A 16 -42.73 4.69 17.84
C VAL A 16 -42.14 3.36 17.38
N LEU A 17 -43.02 2.38 17.19
CA LEU A 17 -42.71 1.05 16.68
C LEU A 17 -43.36 0.88 15.31
N VAL A 18 -42.56 0.78 14.27
CA VAL A 18 -43.01 0.70 12.87
C VAL A 18 -42.94 -0.76 12.42
N THR A 19 -44.09 -1.38 12.16
CA THR A 19 -44.21 -2.77 11.67
C THR A 19 -44.92 -2.86 10.31
N GLU A 20 -45.24 -1.71 9.73
CA GLU A 20 -45.78 -1.53 8.38
C GLU A 20 -45.25 -0.16 7.87
N ILE A 21 -46.02 0.61 7.09
CA ILE A 21 -45.60 1.92 6.58
C ILE A 21 -46.10 3.03 7.50
N VAL A 22 -45.21 3.92 7.92
CA VAL A 22 -45.54 5.17 8.61
C VAL A 22 -44.94 6.34 7.85
N ALA A 23 -45.80 7.30 7.49
CA ALA A 23 -45.40 8.55 6.87
C ALA A 23 -45.80 9.71 7.77
N PHE A 24 -44.86 10.60 8.03
CA PHE A 24 -45.13 11.88 8.69
C PHE A 24 -45.31 12.95 7.60
N LEU A 25 -46.13 13.98 7.84
CA LEU A 25 -46.29 15.13 6.92
C LEU A 25 -46.31 16.47 7.67
N ASN A 26 -45.46 17.40 7.22
CA ASN A 26 -45.41 18.82 7.62
C ASN A 26 -45.44 19.09 9.14
N SER A 27 -44.74 18.30 9.95
CA SER A 27 -44.75 18.41 11.42
C SER A 27 -43.40 18.09 12.07
N THR A 28 -43.27 18.48 13.34
CA THR A 28 -42.16 18.10 14.22
C THR A 28 -42.65 17.11 15.26
N TYR A 29 -41.97 15.98 15.37
CA TYR A 29 -42.24 14.92 16.34
C TYR A 29 -41.02 14.77 17.26
N THR A 30 -41.24 14.61 18.55
CA THR A 30 -40.17 14.38 19.53
C THR A 30 -40.57 13.18 20.37
N LEU A 31 -39.81 12.09 20.24
CA LEU A 31 -39.99 10.88 21.04
C LEU A 31 -39.21 10.98 22.35
N GLY A 32 -39.44 10.04 23.26
CA GLY A 32 -38.59 9.91 24.45
C GLY A 32 -37.15 9.56 24.10
N GLU A 33 -36.25 9.52 25.10
CA GLU A 33 -34.86 9.10 24.84
C GLU A 33 -34.79 7.62 24.43
N GLY A 34 -35.55 6.74 25.10
CA GLY A 34 -35.41 5.29 24.94
C GLY A 34 -34.10 4.76 25.53
N SER A 35 -33.62 3.64 25.02
CA SER A 35 -32.33 3.03 25.35
C SER A 35 -31.80 2.22 24.17
N GLU A 36 -30.56 1.75 24.23
CA GLU A 36 -30.00 0.85 23.20
C GLU A 36 -30.87 -0.40 22.95
N VAL A 37 -31.38 -1.01 24.02
CA VAL A 37 -32.20 -2.23 23.95
C VAL A 37 -33.64 -1.93 23.53
N GLU A 38 -34.17 -0.80 23.97
CA GLU A 38 -35.54 -0.37 23.72
C GLU A 38 -35.52 1.05 23.15
N PRO A 39 -35.19 1.20 21.86
CA PRO A 39 -35.08 2.50 21.24
C PRO A 39 -36.44 3.17 21.19
N ALA A 40 -36.43 4.49 21.25
CA ALA A 40 -37.65 5.28 21.17
C ALA A 40 -38.21 5.25 19.75
N LEU A 41 -37.38 5.13 18.72
CA LEU A 41 -37.80 4.81 17.36
C LEU A 41 -37.29 3.42 16.96
N ALA A 42 -38.19 2.50 16.59
CA ALA A 42 -37.79 1.19 16.08
C ALA A 42 -38.58 0.85 14.81
N ILE A 43 -37.88 0.66 13.70
CA ILE A 43 -38.42 0.17 12.44
C ILE A 43 -38.14 -1.33 12.37
N SER A 44 -39.20 -2.10 12.13
CA SER A 44 -39.20 -3.56 12.14
C SER A 44 -38.63 -4.15 13.43
N PRO A 45 -39.28 -3.88 14.60
CA PRO A 45 -38.77 -4.25 15.92
C PRO A 45 -38.81 -5.74 16.25
N THR A 46 -39.49 -6.56 15.46
CA THR A 46 -39.72 -7.97 15.75
C THR A 46 -39.11 -8.88 14.70
N SER A 47 -38.90 -10.15 15.04
CA SER A 47 -38.32 -11.11 14.10
C SER A 47 -39.15 -11.23 12.82
N ALA A 48 -38.48 -11.25 11.66
CA ALA A 48 -39.09 -11.38 10.34
C ALA A 48 -40.16 -10.31 9.99
N SER A 49 -40.21 -9.17 10.70
CA SER A 49 -41.12 -8.07 10.33
C SER A 49 -40.53 -7.18 9.23
N GLU A 50 -41.40 -6.56 8.44
CA GLU A 50 -41.05 -5.57 7.43
C GLU A 50 -41.71 -4.23 7.79
N GLY A 51 -41.03 -3.11 7.59
CA GLY A 51 -41.50 -1.81 8.05
C GLY A 51 -40.77 -0.65 7.38
N TRP A 52 -41.50 0.43 7.14
CA TRP A 52 -41.03 1.59 6.39
C TRP A 52 -41.36 2.89 7.14
N LEU A 53 -40.37 3.76 7.26
CA LEU A 53 -40.55 5.12 7.74
C LEU A 53 -40.26 6.12 6.62
N ILE A 54 -41.15 7.08 6.40
CA ILE A 54 -40.94 8.17 5.45
C ILE A 54 -41.04 9.51 6.18
N LEU A 55 -39.94 10.27 6.16
CA LEU A 55 -39.83 11.65 6.63
C LEU A 55 -39.75 12.59 5.42
N ASP A 56 -40.92 13.08 5.00
CA ASP A 56 -41.07 13.95 3.85
C ASP A 56 -41.30 15.40 4.30
N GLY A 57 -40.24 16.19 4.43
CA GLY A 57 -40.31 17.56 4.97
C GLY A 57 -40.61 17.65 6.47
N ASN A 58 -40.50 16.53 7.20
CA ASN A 58 -40.81 16.45 8.64
C ASN A 58 -39.57 16.36 9.49
N ARG A 59 -39.68 16.83 10.74
CA ARG A 59 -38.63 16.64 11.75
C ARG A 59 -39.05 15.54 12.73
N LEU A 60 -38.20 14.54 12.94
CA LEU A 60 -38.37 13.51 13.96
C LEU A 60 -37.14 13.51 14.86
N ASN A 61 -37.34 13.82 16.14
CA ASN A 61 -36.31 13.75 17.17
C ASN A 61 -36.49 12.47 17.99
N SER A 62 -35.40 11.74 18.19
CA SER A 62 -35.33 10.56 19.05
C SER A 62 -34.03 10.58 19.85
N GLY A 63 -33.98 9.89 21.00
CA GLY A 63 -32.70 9.57 21.63
C GLY A 63 -32.01 8.46 20.85
N TYR A 64 -32.53 7.24 21.00
CA TYR A 64 -32.11 6.05 20.25
C TYR A 64 -33.09 5.72 19.12
N ALA A 65 -32.57 5.41 17.94
CA ALA A 65 -33.32 4.95 16.79
C ALA A 65 -32.69 3.69 16.19
N SER A 66 -33.51 2.75 15.73
CA SER A 66 -33.05 1.51 15.10
C SER A 66 -33.89 1.16 13.87
N VAL A 67 -33.22 0.91 12.75
CA VAL A 67 -33.81 0.41 11.50
C VAL A 67 -33.48 -1.09 11.39
N ALA A 68 -34.51 -1.92 11.20
CA ALA A 68 -34.40 -3.38 11.20
C ALA A 68 -33.86 -3.95 12.52
N LYS A 69 -34.55 -3.62 13.62
CA LYS A 69 -34.17 -4.07 14.96
C LYS A 69 -34.26 -5.60 15.13
N GLY A 70 -35.30 -6.23 14.58
CA GLY A 70 -35.56 -7.66 14.78
C GLY A 70 -34.66 -8.56 13.94
N LEU A 71 -34.41 -9.79 14.41
CA LEU A 71 -33.72 -10.84 13.64
C LEU A 71 -34.46 -11.14 12.33
N GLU A 72 -33.74 -11.26 11.21
CA GLU A 72 -34.30 -11.51 9.87
C GLU A 72 -35.36 -10.47 9.44
N SER A 73 -35.44 -9.33 10.13
CA SER A 73 -36.37 -8.25 9.79
C SER A 73 -35.84 -7.41 8.63
N LYS A 74 -36.73 -6.66 7.97
CA LYS A 74 -36.32 -5.65 6.97
C LYS A 74 -36.89 -4.30 7.35
N GLY A 75 -36.04 -3.31 7.51
CA GLY A 75 -36.45 -1.95 7.85
C GLY A 75 -35.94 -0.98 6.82
N GLU A 76 -36.79 -0.08 6.37
CA GLU A 76 -36.39 0.97 5.43
C GLU A 76 -36.81 2.34 5.99
N THR A 77 -35.93 3.33 5.85
CA THR A 77 -36.22 4.71 6.24
C THR A 77 -35.83 5.66 5.11
N PHE A 78 -36.72 6.58 4.76
CA PHE A 78 -36.51 7.61 3.75
C PHE A 78 -36.57 8.98 4.40
N VAL A 79 -35.52 9.78 4.25
CA VAL A 79 -35.44 11.16 4.72
C VAL A 79 -35.26 12.07 3.51
N ILE A 80 -36.35 12.75 3.13
CA ILE A 80 -36.46 13.42 1.83
C ILE A 80 -37.16 14.77 1.97
N ARG A 81 -37.01 15.64 0.97
CA ARG A 81 -37.76 16.91 0.83
C ARG A 81 -37.74 17.79 2.09
N GLY A 82 -36.60 17.86 2.77
CA GLY A 82 -36.42 18.72 3.94
C GLY A 82 -36.71 17.98 5.25
N GLY A 83 -36.89 16.67 5.16
CA GLY A 83 -36.98 15.77 6.28
C GLY A 83 -35.72 15.85 7.14
N LEU A 84 -35.90 15.73 8.45
CA LEU A 84 -34.83 15.67 9.43
C LEU A 84 -35.09 14.48 10.36
N LEU A 85 -34.17 13.52 10.37
CA LEU A 85 -34.05 12.55 11.46
C LEU A 85 -32.94 13.00 12.40
N ASN A 86 -33.30 13.37 13.62
CA ASN A 86 -32.35 13.83 14.63
C ASN A 86 -32.30 12.83 15.79
N CYS A 87 -31.19 12.11 15.90
CA CYS A 87 -30.93 11.14 16.95
C CYS A 87 -29.90 11.73 17.93
N SER A 88 -30.33 12.14 19.12
CA SER A 88 -29.43 12.75 20.11
C SER A 88 -28.50 11.75 20.80
N ARG A 89 -28.64 10.45 20.51
CA ARG A 89 -27.74 9.38 20.91
C ARG A 89 -27.38 8.58 19.66
N ARG A 90 -27.77 7.30 19.60
CA ARG A 90 -27.39 6.39 18.53
C ARG A 90 -28.51 6.21 17.51
N LEU A 91 -28.14 6.25 16.24
CA LEU A 91 -28.90 5.72 15.12
C LEU A 91 -28.26 4.40 14.68
N THR A 92 -29.02 3.32 14.66
CA THR A 92 -28.57 2.02 14.16
C THR A 92 -29.32 1.66 12.88
N VAL A 93 -28.59 1.27 11.84
CA VAL A 93 -29.16 0.80 10.57
C VAL A 93 -28.73 -0.65 10.36
N GLY A 94 -29.70 -1.57 10.47
CA GLY A 94 -29.44 -3.01 10.50
C GLY A 94 -28.96 -3.46 11.87
N GLU A 95 -29.82 -3.44 12.90
CA GLU A 95 -29.38 -3.90 14.23
C GLU A 95 -29.21 -5.42 14.27
N SER A 96 -30.25 -6.17 13.87
CA SER A 96 -30.21 -7.64 13.78
C SER A 96 -30.78 -8.19 12.47
N GLY A 97 -31.35 -7.32 11.64
CA GLY A 97 -31.92 -7.65 10.33
C GLY A 97 -31.24 -6.88 9.20
N MET A 98 -31.98 -6.65 8.13
CA MET A 98 -31.55 -5.87 6.97
C MET A 98 -32.13 -4.45 7.07
N GLY A 99 -31.30 -3.48 7.47
CA GLY A 99 -31.69 -2.08 7.57
C GLY A 99 -31.22 -1.27 6.36
N ASN A 100 -32.08 -0.41 5.84
CA ASN A 100 -31.74 0.55 4.80
C ASN A 100 -32.18 1.97 5.23
N LEU A 101 -31.28 2.94 5.13
CA LEU A 101 -31.56 4.35 5.34
C LEU A 101 -31.17 5.13 4.09
N ILE A 102 -32.14 5.81 3.50
CA ILE A 102 -31.96 6.65 2.32
C ILE A 102 -32.20 8.10 2.71
N VAL A 103 -31.19 8.93 2.48
CA VAL A 103 -31.23 10.39 2.63
C VAL A 103 -31.06 10.98 1.24
N SER A 104 -32.06 11.73 0.77
CA SER A 104 -32.10 12.13 -0.64
C SER A 104 -32.68 13.52 -0.90
N ASP A 105 -32.10 14.18 -1.91
CA ASP A 105 -32.52 15.51 -2.37
C ASP A 105 -33.71 15.48 -3.32
N LEU A 106 -34.89 15.19 -2.78
CA LEU A 106 -36.08 15.89 -3.29
C LEU A 106 -36.33 17.19 -2.47
N GLY A 107 -35.31 17.71 -1.77
CA GLY A 107 -35.32 19.01 -1.10
C GLY A 107 -34.66 19.09 0.29
N GLN A 108 -33.37 18.74 0.49
CA GLN A 108 -32.60 18.90 1.75
C GLN A 108 -32.88 17.84 2.84
N GLY A 109 -32.78 16.55 2.51
CA GLY A 109 -32.82 15.48 3.52
C GLY A 109 -31.64 15.61 4.50
N ARG A 110 -31.91 15.51 5.80
CA ARG A 110 -30.87 15.65 6.84
C ARG A 110 -30.96 14.55 7.89
N VAL A 111 -29.83 13.97 8.24
CA VAL A 111 -29.69 13.05 9.37
C VAL A 111 -28.64 13.60 10.32
N LEU A 112 -29.00 13.70 11.60
CA LEU A 112 -28.08 14.06 12.66
C LEU A 112 -28.05 12.92 13.67
N ALA A 113 -26.86 12.43 14.01
CA ALA A 113 -26.67 11.40 15.03
C ALA A 113 -25.44 11.70 15.88
N ASN A 114 -25.46 11.41 17.19
CA ASN A 114 -24.22 11.43 17.96
C ASN A 114 -23.38 10.16 17.71
N GLU A 115 -24.05 9.04 17.47
CA GLU A 115 -23.41 7.78 17.08
C GLU A 115 -24.19 7.15 15.93
N LEU A 116 -23.50 6.68 14.90
CA LEU A 116 -24.08 5.94 13.79
C LEU A 116 -23.48 4.53 13.75
N GLY A 117 -24.32 3.50 13.89
CA GLY A 117 -23.91 2.10 13.73
C GLY A 117 -24.61 1.45 12.55
N VAL A 118 -23.85 0.95 11.57
CA VAL A 118 -24.38 0.26 10.40
C VAL A 118 -24.00 -1.22 10.48
N ALA A 119 -25.01 -2.09 10.47
CA ALA A 119 -24.89 -3.53 10.73
C ALA A 119 -24.36 -3.87 12.14
N GLN A 120 -25.19 -3.59 13.15
CA GLN A 120 -24.80 -3.69 14.57
C GLN A 120 -24.42 -5.10 14.98
N ASN A 121 -25.22 -6.12 14.72
CA ASN A 121 -24.99 -7.48 15.21
C ASN A 121 -24.46 -8.42 14.12
N ALA A 122 -23.84 -9.53 14.53
CA ALA A 122 -23.38 -10.57 13.63
C ALA A 122 -24.50 -11.10 12.73
N GLY A 123 -24.24 -11.14 11.43
CA GLY A 123 -25.20 -11.55 10.40
C GLY A 123 -26.24 -10.49 10.01
N ALA A 124 -26.26 -9.32 10.66
CA ALA A 124 -27.06 -8.18 10.21
C ALA A 124 -26.44 -7.53 8.97
N THR A 125 -27.27 -6.88 8.17
CA THR A 125 -26.81 -6.03 7.06
C THR A 125 -27.40 -4.64 7.23
N GLY A 126 -26.58 -3.62 7.03
CA GLY A 126 -27.00 -2.22 7.11
C GLY A 126 -26.52 -1.49 5.88
N GLU A 127 -27.38 -0.66 5.30
CA GLU A 127 -27.03 0.21 4.18
C GLU A 127 -27.52 1.62 4.48
N VAL A 128 -26.62 2.59 4.34
CA VAL A 128 -26.94 4.02 4.39
C VAL A 128 -26.56 4.61 3.06
N THR A 129 -27.50 5.23 2.36
CA THR A 129 -27.25 5.96 1.12
C THR A 129 -27.61 7.41 1.35
N VAL A 130 -26.64 8.30 1.17
CA VAL A 130 -26.83 9.75 1.16
C VAL A 130 -26.57 10.20 -0.27
N PHE A 131 -27.59 10.74 -0.94
CA PHE A 131 -27.40 11.21 -2.29
C PHE A 131 -28.19 12.45 -2.65
N ASP A 132 -27.76 13.15 -3.69
CA ASP A 132 -28.44 14.29 -4.27
C ASP A 132 -28.87 14.00 -5.73
N ASP A 133 -29.94 14.65 -6.20
CA ASP A 133 -30.39 14.57 -7.60
C ASP A 133 -30.46 15.95 -8.31
N ALA A 134 -30.12 17.05 -7.61
CA ALA A 134 -30.22 18.41 -8.12
C ALA A 134 -29.15 19.40 -7.59
N MET A 135 -28.59 20.16 -8.53
CA MET A 135 -27.50 21.17 -8.40
C MET A 135 -27.79 22.40 -7.50
N SER A 136 -28.58 22.34 -6.43
CA SER A 136 -28.86 23.54 -5.62
C SER A 136 -28.98 23.41 -4.10
N ALA A 137 -29.10 22.21 -3.51
CA ALA A 137 -29.10 22.06 -2.05
C ALA A 137 -28.74 20.65 -1.57
N THR A 138 -27.57 20.51 -0.93
CA THR A 138 -27.00 19.21 -0.55
C THR A 138 -27.77 18.47 0.54
N SER A 139 -28.02 17.17 0.33
CA SER A 139 -28.37 16.25 1.41
C SER A 139 -27.19 16.08 2.38
N GLU A 140 -27.48 15.95 3.67
CA GLU A 140 -26.47 16.00 4.73
C GLU A 140 -26.65 14.86 5.74
N LEU A 141 -25.55 14.17 6.06
CA LEU A 141 -25.44 13.30 7.22
C LEU A 141 -24.33 13.83 8.14
N VAL A 142 -24.70 14.22 9.36
CA VAL A 142 -23.73 14.59 10.40
C VAL A 142 -23.81 13.54 11.51
N ALA A 143 -22.69 12.88 11.77
CA ALA A 143 -22.55 11.88 12.80
C ALA A 143 -21.35 12.18 13.71
N GLY A 144 -21.42 11.83 14.99
CA GLY A 144 -20.23 11.77 15.84
C GLY A 144 -19.41 10.52 15.51
N THR A 145 -19.33 9.59 16.46
CA THR A 145 -18.69 8.29 16.22
C THR A 145 -19.49 7.49 15.21
N THR A 146 -18.84 7.05 14.13
CA THR A 146 -19.47 6.31 13.04
C THR A 146 -18.81 4.95 12.89
N SER A 147 -19.61 3.89 12.85
CA SER A 147 -19.14 2.53 12.61
C SER A 147 -19.91 1.89 11.47
N VAL A 148 -19.21 1.51 10.40
CA VAL A 148 -19.76 0.86 9.22
C VAL A 148 -19.29 -0.59 9.21
N GLY A 149 -20.22 -1.53 9.40
CA GLY A 149 -19.87 -2.93 9.62
C GLY A 149 -19.36 -3.14 11.05
N VAL A 150 -20.27 -3.00 12.03
CA VAL A 150 -19.93 -3.15 13.46
C VAL A 150 -19.53 -4.60 13.75
N PHE A 151 -20.52 -5.52 13.84
CA PHE A 151 -20.30 -6.97 13.90
C PHE A 151 -20.84 -7.68 12.63
N GLY A 152 -21.55 -6.96 11.75
CA GLY A 152 -22.16 -7.48 10.52
C GLY A 152 -21.52 -6.93 9.25
N THR A 153 -22.32 -6.85 8.18
CA THR A 153 -21.91 -6.25 6.90
C THR A 153 -22.59 -4.90 6.69
N GLY A 154 -21.83 -3.82 6.83
CA GLY A 154 -22.33 -2.46 6.70
C GLY A 154 -21.83 -1.77 5.44
N THR A 155 -22.68 -0.93 4.85
CA THR A 155 -22.35 -0.13 3.68
C THR A 155 -22.83 1.30 3.87
N LEU A 156 -21.96 2.28 3.58
CA LEU A 156 -22.30 3.69 3.49
C LEU A 156 -21.92 4.20 2.09
N ILE A 157 -22.90 4.75 1.37
CA ILE A 157 -22.72 5.30 0.03
C ILE A 157 -23.04 6.78 0.09
N VAL A 158 -22.12 7.60 -0.40
CA VAL A 158 -22.26 9.04 -0.56
C VAL A 158 -22.13 9.34 -2.05
N GLU A 159 -23.19 9.90 -2.64
CA GLU A 159 -23.27 10.20 -4.07
C GLU A 159 -23.82 11.62 -4.26
N ASP A 160 -22.99 12.57 -4.72
CA ASP A 160 -23.40 13.99 -4.87
C ASP A 160 -23.81 14.64 -3.53
N ALA A 161 -23.29 14.14 -2.40
CA ALA A 161 -23.75 14.57 -1.08
C ALA A 161 -22.61 14.81 -0.08
N GLN A 162 -22.99 15.40 1.05
CA GLN A 162 -22.08 15.85 2.09
C GLN A 162 -22.24 15.03 3.37
N ILE A 163 -21.13 14.53 3.90
CA ILE A 163 -21.11 13.88 5.21
C ILE A 163 -20.05 14.49 6.13
N GLU A 164 -20.38 14.62 7.41
CA GLU A 164 -19.47 15.04 8.47
C GLU A 164 -19.45 13.97 9.56
N THR A 165 -18.26 13.48 9.92
CA THR A 165 -18.06 12.54 11.01
C THR A 165 -17.05 13.06 12.03
N SER A 166 -17.07 12.54 13.26
CA SER A 166 -15.92 12.70 14.17
C SER A 166 -14.94 11.55 13.96
N GLU A 167 -14.97 10.52 14.81
CA GLU A 167 -14.20 9.27 14.64
C GLU A 167 -14.98 8.28 13.77
N THR A 168 -14.30 7.56 12.88
CA THR A 168 -14.93 6.56 12.01
C THR A 168 -14.20 5.22 12.04
N ALA A 169 -14.94 4.11 12.12
CA ALA A 169 -14.44 2.76 11.93
C ALA A 169 -15.20 2.06 10.79
N ILE A 170 -14.48 1.52 9.82
CA ILE A 170 -15.01 0.74 8.71
C ILE A 170 -14.52 -0.70 8.88
N GLY A 171 -15.42 -1.64 9.17
CA GLY A 171 -15.04 -2.98 9.62
C GLY A 171 -14.50 -2.94 11.06
N GLU A 172 -15.38 -2.63 12.02
CA GLU A 172 -14.98 -2.32 13.40
C GLU A 172 -14.46 -3.54 14.17
N PHE A 173 -15.21 -4.64 14.23
CA PHE A 173 -14.89 -5.81 15.03
C PHE A 173 -14.49 -7.04 14.19
N PHE A 174 -13.83 -8.00 14.83
CA PHE A 174 -13.43 -9.26 14.19
C PHE A 174 -14.56 -9.94 13.39
N GLY A 175 -14.27 -10.22 12.12
CA GLY A 175 -15.19 -10.89 11.19
C GLY A 175 -16.29 -10.00 10.60
N SER A 176 -16.33 -8.71 10.94
CA SER A 176 -17.22 -7.75 10.30
C SER A 176 -16.65 -7.24 8.97
N VAL A 177 -17.53 -6.69 8.14
CA VAL A 177 -17.15 -6.07 6.86
C VAL A 177 -17.82 -4.71 6.76
N GLY A 178 -17.01 -3.67 6.62
CA GLY A 178 -17.45 -2.31 6.33
C GLY A 178 -17.10 -1.88 4.92
N THR A 179 -17.98 -1.15 4.27
CA THR A 179 -17.71 -0.56 2.94
C THR A 179 -18.22 0.88 2.92
N VAL A 180 -17.36 1.81 2.50
CA VAL A 180 -17.71 3.21 2.27
C VAL A 180 -17.34 3.59 0.84
N GLU A 181 -18.29 4.17 0.12
CA GLU A 181 -18.10 4.69 -1.24
C GLU A 181 -18.42 6.19 -1.28
N LEU A 182 -17.46 6.99 -1.73
CA LEU A 182 -17.67 8.38 -2.14
C LEU A 182 -17.59 8.46 -3.67
N LYS A 183 -18.65 8.93 -4.31
CA LYS A 183 -18.81 8.98 -5.77
C LYS A 183 -19.73 10.11 -6.19
N GLY A 184 -19.89 10.33 -7.49
CA GLY A 184 -20.74 11.39 -8.04
C GLY A 184 -19.93 12.48 -8.73
N GLU A 185 -20.43 13.70 -8.73
CA GLU A 185 -19.81 14.95 -9.12
C GLU A 185 -18.91 15.45 -7.99
N ALA A 186 -17.67 15.79 -8.33
CA ALA A 186 -16.63 16.01 -7.34
C ALA A 186 -16.84 17.24 -6.45
N GLU A 187 -17.49 18.29 -6.98
CA GLU A 187 -17.78 19.51 -6.21
C GLU A 187 -18.92 19.31 -5.19
N GLU A 188 -19.72 18.25 -5.33
CA GLU A 188 -20.91 18.00 -4.51
C GLU A 188 -20.72 16.84 -3.53
N SER A 189 -19.71 15.99 -3.76
CA SER A 189 -19.40 14.81 -2.97
C SER A 189 -18.24 15.07 -2.03
N GLU A 190 -18.52 15.29 -0.74
CA GLU A 190 -17.48 15.51 0.26
C GLU A 190 -17.77 14.79 1.57
N TRP A 191 -16.68 14.25 2.14
CA TRP A 191 -16.66 13.68 3.47
C TRP A 191 -15.61 14.42 4.30
N THR A 192 -16.08 15.13 5.32
CA THR A 192 -15.22 15.74 6.34
C THR A 192 -15.19 14.91 7.61
N PHE A 193 -14.02 14.76 8.21
CA PHE A 193 -13.87 14.08 9.50
C PHE A 193 -13.05 14.90 10.50
N GLY A 194 -13.43 14.83 11.78
CA GLY A 194 -12.78 15.56 12.88
C GLY A 194 -12.25 14.65 13.99
N GLY A 195 -11.88 13.43 13.64
CA GLY A 195 -11.29 12.39 14.48
C GLY A 195 -10.71 11.28 13.61
N ASP A 196 -9.93 10.36 14.19
CA ASP A 196 -9.28 9.29 13.44
C ASP A 196 -10.26 8.45 12.60
N VAL A 197 -9.78 8.01 11.44
CA VAL A 197 -10.50 7.09 10.55
C VAL A 197 -9.75 5.76 10.49
N TYR A 198 -10.41 4.68 10.93
CA TYR A 198 -9.92 3.32 10.83
C TYR A 198 -10.60 2.59 9.68
N VAL A 199 -9.82 2.12 8.72
CA VAL A 199 -10.26 1.24 7.63
C VAL A 199 -9.73 -0.16 7.92
N GLY A 200 -10.62 -1.06 8.28
CA GLY A 200 -10.28 -2.36 8.85
C GLY A 200 -9.69 -2.19 10.24
N LYS A 201 -10.53 -1.90 11.24
CA LYS A 201 -10.07 -1.71 12.63
C LYS A 201 -9.67 -3.05 13.25
N GLU A 202 -10.63 -3.93 13.53
CA GLU A 202 -10.37 -5.35 13.85
C GLU A 202 -10.96 -6.29 12.77
N GLY A 203 -11.79 -5.76 11.87
CA GLY A 203 -12.45 -6.49 10.78
C GLY A 203 -11.84 -6.18 9.42
N THR A 204 -12.66 -6.26 8.37
CA THR A 204 -12.27 -5.86 7.01
C THR A 204 -12.98 -4.58 6.60
N GLY A 205 -12.23 -3.55 6.22
CA GLY A 205 -12.76 -2.27 5.79
C GLY A 205 -12.38 -1.93 4.35
N PHE A 206 -13.33 -1.38 3.60
CA PHE A 206 -13.13 -0.86 2.26
C PHE A 206 -13.58 0.60 2.20
N LEU A 207 -12.72 1.47 1.69
CA LEU A 207 -13.02 2.87 1.43
C LEU A 207 -12.61 3.22 0.00
N THR A 208 -13.59 3.59 -0.82
CA THR A 208 -13.36 4.01 -2.21
C THR A 208 -13.78 5.45 -2.40
N VAL A 209 -12.87 6.30 -2.86
CA VAL A 209 -13.13 7.66 -3.34
C VAL A 209 -12.98 7.65 -4.85
N SER A 210 -14.10 7.54 -5.55
CA SER A 210 -14.14 7.50 -7.02
C SER A 210 -14.45 8.86 -7.66
N SER A 211 -14.93 9.80 -6.86
CA SER A 211 -15.08 11.21 -7.18
C SER A 211 -15.32 11.96 -5.87
N GLY A 212 -14.86 13.21 -5.76
CA GLY A 212 -15.10 14.05 -4.59
C GLY A 212 -13.90 14.17 -3.64
N THR A 213 -14.16 14.81 -2.50
CA THR A 213 -13.12 15.16 -1.53
C THR A 213 -13.32 14.45 -0.20
N LEU A 214 -12.29 13.75 0.27
CA LEU A 214 -12.19 13.24 1.64
C LEU A 214 -11.18 14.11 2.41
N GLN A 215 -11.61 14.77 3.48
CA GLN A 215 -10.79 15.76 4.17
C GLN A 215 -10.86 15.65 5.70
N SER A 216 -9.69 15.69 6.36
CA SER A 216 -9.61 15.87 7.82
C SER A 216 -9.74 17.34 8.22
N LEU A 217 -10.32 17.60 9.39
CA LEU A 217 -10.51 18.95 9.94
C LEU A 217 -9.39 19.36 10.89
N VAL A 218 -8.80 18.40 11.59
CA VAL A 218 -7.65 18.60 12.48
C VAL A 218 -6.62 17.50 12.23
N ASP A 219 -5.58 17.48 13.08
CA ASP A 219 -4.47 16.54 13.12
C ASP A 219 -4.95 15.12 13.49
N ASP A 220 -5.79 14.57 12.62
CA ASP A 220 -6.45 13.26 12.74
C ASP A 220 -5.77 12.27 11.80
N ASP A 221 -5.59 11.05 12.28
CA ASP A 221 -4.88 10.00 11.56
C ASP A 221 -5.83 9.18 10.67
N LEU A 222 -5.29 8.66 9.56
CA LEU A 222 -5.94 7.65 8.73
C LEU A 222 -5.19 6.33 8.87
N ILE A 223 -5.86 5.31 9.42
CA ILE A 223 -5.26 4.02 9.75
C ILE A 223 -5.89 2.92 8.92
N LEU A 224 -5.07 2.18 8.17
CA LEU A 224 -5.47 1.01 7.39
C LEU A 224 -4.87 -0.25 8.03
N GLY A 225 -5.71 -1.22 8.37
CA GLY A 225 -5.28 -2.42 9.09
C GLY A 225 -4.87 -2.10 10.54
N GLY A 226 -5.84 -1.68 11.34
CA GLY A 226 -5.61 -1.07 12.65
C GLY A 226 -5.16 -2.03 13.76
N GLU A 227 -5.57 -3.30 13.70
CA GLU A 227 -5.29 -4.32 14.73
C GLU A 227 -4.82 -5.65 14.09
N GLU A 228 -4.27 -6.55 14.91
CA GLU A 228 -3.81 -7.87 14.47
C GLU A 228 -4.91 -8.65 13.73
N GLY A 229 -4.60 -9.04 12.48
CA GLY A 229 -5.52 -9.80 11.62
C GLY A 229 -6.61 -8.96 10.94
N ALA A 230 -6.64 -7.65 11.14
CA ALA A 230 -7.50 -6.73 10.41
C ALA A 230 -6.98 -6.47 8.98
N ALA A 231 -7.87 -6.05 8.08
CA ALA A 231 -7.51 -5.71 6.70
C ALA A 231 -8.19 -4.41 6.24
N GLY A 232 -7.40 -3.42 5.85
CA GLY A 232 -7.87 -2.09 5.42
C GLY A 232 -7.50 -1.79 3.98
N PHE A 233 -8.48 -1.41 3.17
CA PHE A 233 -8.30 -1.07 1.75
C PHE A 233 -8.82 0.35 1.47
N VAL A 234 -7.95 1.24 1.02
CA VAL A 234 -8.32 2.58 0.55
C VAL A 234 -7.94 2.74 -0.93
N SER A 235 -8.90 3.11 -1.76
CA SER A 235 -8.68 3.43 -3.17
C SER A 235 -9.18 4.83 -3.48
N ILE A 236 -8.31 5.67 -4.03
CA ILE A 236 -8.65 7.01 -4.53
C ILE A 236 -8.38 7.00 -6.04
N GLN A 237 -9.42 7.23 -6.83
CA GLN A 237 -9.35 7.08 -8.28
C GLN A 237 -10.10 8.18 -9.01
N GLY A 238 -9.53 8.65 -10.13
CA GLY A 238 -10.13 9.67 -10.99
C GLY A 238 -9.55 11.06 -10.76
N ILE A 239 -9.57 11.87 -11.81
CA ILE A 239 -8.90 13.19 -11.89
C ILE A 239 -9.38 14.21 -10.86
N ASP A 240 -10.62 14.07 -10.38
CA ASP A 240 -11.26 14.99 -9.43
C ASP A 240 -11.42 14.38 -8.03
N SER A 241 -10.76 13.25 -7.78
CA SER A 241 -10.77 12.59 -6.47
C SER A 241 -9.59 13.05 -5.62
N MET A 242 -9.90 13.54 -4.43
CA MET A 242 -8.92 14.11 -3.50
C MET A 242 -9.04 13.50 -2.11
N LEU A 243 -7.90 13.20 -1.50
CA LEU A 243 -7.77 12.91 -0.07
C LEU A 243 -6.79 13.89 0.56
N SER A 244 -7.20 14.57 1.63
CA SER A 244 -6.37 15.53 2.35
C SER A 244 -6.44 15.29 3.86
N THR A 245 -5.29 15.09 4.51
CA THR A 245 -5.23 14.93 5.97
C THR A 245 -4.25 15.90 6.60
N PHE A 246 -4.51 16.26 7.85
CA PHE A 246 -3.54 16.98 8.65
C PHE A 246 -2.64 16.05 9.48
N GLY A 247 -3.13 14.88 9.88
CA GLY A 247 -2.37 13.87 10.62
C GLY A 247 -1.66 12.85 9.72
N ASP A 248 -1.11 11.82 10.36
CA ASP A 248 -0.35 10.77 9.71
C ASP A 248 -1.27 9.77 8.99
N ILE A 249 -0.72 9.10 7.98
CA ILE A 249 -1.39 8.00 7.29
C ILE A 249 -0.60 6.73 7.56
N PHE A 250 -1.23 5.78 8.23
CA PHE A 250 -0.66 4.46 8.54
C PHE A 250 -1.25 3.41 7.61
N VAL A 251 -0.39 2.77 6.82
CA VAL A 251 -0.77 1.69 5.89
C VAL A 251 -0.16 0.40 6.41
N GLY A 252 -0.98 -0.41 7.08
CA GLY A 252 -0.58 -1.71 7.63
C GLY A 252 -0.23 -1.70 9.12
N TYR A 253 -0.83 -0.81 9.93
CA TYR A 253 -0.38 -0.48 11.31
C TYR A 253 -0.11 -1.70 12.21
N LEU A 254 -1.13 -2.52 12.51
CA LEU A 254 -0.98 -3.80 13.21
C LEU A 254 -1.60 -4.97 12.43
N GLY A 255 -2.25 -4.69 11.30
CA GLY A 255 -2.79 -5.65 10.36
C GLY A 255 -2.33 -5.37 8.93
N ASP A 256 -3.10 -5.81 7.93
CA ASP A 256 -2.77 -5.59 6.53
C ASP A 256 -3.43 -4.31 6.01
N GLY A 257 -2.65 -3.43 5.39
CA GLY A 257 -3.13 -2.17 4.81
C GLY A 257 -2.74 -2.02 3.34
N GLU A 258 -3.69 -1.57 2.52
CA GLU A 258 -3.50 -1.29 1.10
C GLU A 258 -4.04 0.09 0.72
N LEU A 259 -3.16 0.94 0.19
CA LEU A 259 -3.49 2.29 -0.30
C LEU A 259 -3.24 2.38 -1.81
N SER A 260 -4.26 2.79 -2.58
CA SER A 260 -4.14 3.00 -4.03
C SER A 260 -4.51 4.43 -4.42
N VAL A 261 -3.65 5.10 -5.20
CA VAL A 261 -3.90 6.44 -5.79
C VAL A 261 -3.75 6.34 -7.31
N LEU A 262 -4.86 6.40 -8.01
CA LEU A 262 -4.99 5.95 -9.40
C LEU A 262 -5.65 7.00 -10.29
N GLU A 263 -5.45 6.87 -11.61
CA GLU A 263 -6.22 7.57 -12.64
C GLU A 263 -6.28 9.11 -12.44
N GLY A 264 -5.18 9.74 -12.05
CA GLY A 264 -5.09 11.19 -11.88
C GLY A 264 -5.51 11.71 -10.50
N ALA A 265 -5.84 10.82 -9.56
CA ALA A 265 -6.23 11.19 -8.20
C ALA A 265 -5.09 11.83 -7.40
N GLN A 266 -5.46 12.58 -6.35
CA GLN A 266 -4.51 13.30 -5.51
C GLN A 266 -4.69 12.94 -4.04
N LEU A 267 -3.57 12.67 -3.37
CA LEU A 267 -3.47 12.50 -1.92
C LEU A 267 -2.44 13.48 -1.38
N THR A 268 -2.82 14.27 -0.38
CA THR A 268 -1.93 15.20 0.30
C THR A 268 -2.07 15.03 1.82
N THR A 269 -0.95 14.97 2.52
CA THR A 269 -0.92 15.10 3.98
C THR A 269 0.17 16.09 4.40
N ILE A 270 -0.06 16.84 5.48
CA ILE A 270 1.02 17.60 6.12
C ILE A 270 1.85 16.73 7.08
N GLY A 271 1.34 15.55 7.45
CA GLY A 271 2.02 14.58 8.29
C GLY A 271 2.88 13.61 7.47
N SER A 272 3.18 12.49 8.10
CA SER A 272 3.94 11.38 7.53
C SER A 272 3.02 10.35 6.89
N ILE A 273 3.51 9.68 5.85
CA ILE A 273 2.94 8.43 5.35
C ILE A 273 3.87 7.30 5.78
N LEU A 274 3.35 6.38 6.58
CA LEU A 274 4.03 5.18 7.05
C LEU A 274 3.44 3.96 6.35
N ILE A 275 4.24 3.31 5.52
CA ILE A 275 3.85 2.10 4.78
C ILE A 275 4.62 0.93 5.39
N ASP A 276 4.13 0.45 6.52
CA ASP A 276 4.67 -0.68 7.27
C ASP A 276 3.72 -1.14 8.37
N GLY A 277 4.04 -2.31 8.93
CA GLY A 277 3.54 -2.72 10.24
C GLY A 277 4.44 -2.23 11.35
N ASN A 278 3.83 -1.90 12.49
CA ASN A 278 4.48 -1.47 13.72
C ASN A 278 5.25 -2.62 14.41
N ASP A 279 5.04 -3.86 13.97
CA ASP A 279 5.75 -5.05 14.42
C ASP A 279 5.88 -6.05 13.25
N ALA A 280 7.07 -6.65 13.13
CA ALA A 280 7.52 -7.43 11.98
C ALA A 280 6.67 -8.67 11.67
N ASP A 281 5.97 -9.22 12.67
CA ASP A 281 5.25 -10.49 12.55
C ASP A 281 3.74 -10.34 12.33
N ILE A 282 3.18 -9.12 12.38
CA ILE A 282 1.73 -8.92 12.46
C ILE A 282 1.13 -7.95 11.44
N GLY A 283 1.87 -6.91 11.01
CA GLY A 283 1.36 -5.92 10.07
C GLY A 283 2.13 -5.86 8.75
N SER A 284 1.44 -5.53 7.65
CA SER A 284 2.09 -5.27 6.37
C SER A 284 1.42 -4.15 5.59
N GLY A 285 2.26 -3.26 5.03
CA GLY A 285 1.82 -2.08 4.30
C GLY A 285 2.13 -2.17 2.82
N THR A 286 1.15 -1.86 1.96
CA THR A 286 1.36 -1.68 0.52
C THR A 286 0.70 -0.41 0.02
N ALA A 287 1.45 0.41 -0.72
CA ALA A 287 0.91 1.57 -1.44
C ALA A 287 1.23 1.50 -2.93
N THR A 288 0.25 1.82 -3.78
CA THR A 288 0.39 1.87 -5.23
C THR A 288 -0.05 3.23 -5.75
N VAL A 289 0.81 3.87 -6.54
CA VAL A 289 0.53 5.14 -7.20
C VAL A 289 0.76 4.97 -8.70
N GLU A 290 -0.31 5.05 -9.47
CA GLU A 290 -0.26 4.68 -10.88
C GLU A 290 -1.06 5.63 -11.76
N GLY A 291 -0.47 5.94 -12.91
CA GLY A 291 -1.22 6.42 -14.07
C GLY A 291 -1.23 7.93 -14.25
N VAL A 292 -1.58 8.29 -15.49
CA VAL A 292 -1.79 9.64 -15.98
C VAL A 292 -3.01 9.62 -16.87
N VAL A 293 -3.88 10.62 -16.72
CA VAL A 293 -5.06 10.83 -17.54
C VAL A 293 -4.79 11.96 -18.53
N ASP A 294 -4.93 11.66 -19.83
CA ASP A 294 -4.92 12.65 -20.91
C ASP A 294 -6.33 13.21 -21.10
N THR A 295 -6.56 14.47 -20.71
CA THR A 295 -7.85 15.17 -20.89
C THR A 295 -8.00 15.78 -22.29
N GLY A 296 -6.97 15.66 -23.13
CA GLY A 296 -6.85 16.32 -24.43
C GLY A 296 -6.31 17.76 -24.35
N THR A 297 -6.36 18.38 -23.16
CA THR A 297 -5.78 19.71 -22.90
C THR A 297 -4.57 19.66 -21.97
N GLU A 298 -4.53 18.67 -21.08
CA GLU A 298 -3.45 18.46 -20.13
C GLU A 298 -3.32 16.98 -19.75
N PHE A 299 -2.19 16.65 -19.13
CA PHE A 299 -1.93 15.33 -18.56
C PHE A 299 -1.99 15.46 -17.03
N ILE A 300 -3.00 14.87 -16.41
CA ILE A 300 -3.20 14.86 -14.97
C ILE A 300 -2.63 13.56 -14.41
N ARG A 301 -1.67 13.66 -13.49
CA ARG A 301 -0.96 12.50 -12.94
C ARG A 301 -1.51 12.14 -11.58
N SER A 302 -1.58 10.85 -11.27
CA SER A 302 -1.81 10.41 -9.90
C SER A 302 -0.66 10.90 -9.02
N ARG A 303 -1.00 11.50 -7.86
CA ARG A 303 -0.01 12.19 -7.04
C ARG A 303 -0.20 12.01 -5.54
N ILE A 304 0.92 11.77 -4.85
CA ILE A 304 1.03 11.82 -3.38
C ILE A 304 1.95 12.97 -2.97
N GLU A 305 1.56 13.73 -1.95
CA GLU A 305 2.40 14.69 -1.23
C GLU A 305 2.38 14.40 0.29
N ALA A 306 3.55 14.34 0.92
CA ALA A 306 3.68 14.15 2.37
C ALA A 306 4.86 14.95 2.96
N GLU A 307 4.85 15.23 4.27
CA GLU A 307 6.03 15.77 4.95
C GLU A 307 7.16 14.73 4.99
N SER A 308 6.84 13.50 5.38
CA SER A 308 7.79 12.39 5.39
C SER A 308 7.19 11.13 4.81
N LEU A 309 8.01 10.34 4.14
CA LEU A 309 7.65 9.03 3.61
C LEU A 309 8.50 7.95 4.28
N ILE A 310 7.85 7.07 5.03
CA ILE A 310 8.50 5.97 5.74
C ILE A 310 7.98 4.66 5.15
N VAL A 311 8.87 3.77 4.75
CA VAL A 311 8.51 2.47 4.18
C VAL A 311 9.30 1.38 4.87
N GLY A 312 8.61 0.37 5.37
CA GLY A 312 9.20 -0.79 6.05
C GLY A 312 10.10 -0.39 7.22
N GLU A 313 9.61 0.41 8.17
CA GLU A 313 10.41 0.83 9.32
C GLU A 313 10.56 -0.31 10.34
N PHE A 314 9.47 -0.97 10.73
CA PHE A 314 9.50 -2.11 11.66
C PHE A 314 9.11 -3.45 11.03
N ALA A 315 8.37 -3.43 9.92
CA ALA A 315 7.93 -4.63 9.20
C ALA A 315 8.12 -4.47 7.69
N VAL A 316 7.36 -5.25 6.92
CA VAL A 316 7.42 -5.20 5.45
C VAL A 316 6.57 -4.04 4.92
N GLY A 317 7.23 -3.12 4.23
CA GLY A 317 6.61 -2.00 3.51
C GLY A 317 6.84 -2.09 2.01
N ARG A 318 5.80 -1.85 1.21
CA ARG A 318 5.88 -1.86 -0.25
C ARG A 318 5.33 -0.58 -0.86
N LEU A 319 6.09 0.05 -1.74
CA LEU A 319 5.63 1.20 -2.52
C LEU A 319 5.87 0.95 -4.01
N GLU A 320 4.83 1.10 -4.83
CA GLU A 320 4.91 1.10 -6.28
C GLU A 320 4.55 2.49 -6.84
N VAL A 321 5.41 3.04 -7.69
CA VAL A 321 5.18 4.32 -8.39
C VAL A 321 5.40 4.12 -9.88
N SER A 322 4.34 4.12 -10.68
CA SER A 322 4.42 3.70 -12.08
C SER A 322 3.54 4.54 -13.02
N GLU A 323 3.67 4.27 -14.32
CA GLU A 323 2.86 4.86 -15.39
C GLU A 323 2.75 6.39 -15.39
N GLY A 324 3.81 7.09 -15.00
CA GLY A 324 3.85 8.55 -15.00
C GLY A 324 3.38 9.21 -13.71
N ALA A 325 3.01 8.43 -12.69
CA ALA A 325 2.62 8.92 -11.38
C ALA A 325 3.79 9.55 -10.61
N ARG A 326 3.46 10.34 -9.57
CA ARG A 326 4.44 11.07 -8.77
C ARG A 326 4.18 10.95 -7.27
N VAL A 327 5.24 10.68 -6.50
CA VAL A 327 5.25 10.78 -5.03
C VAL A 327 6.25 11.86 -4.63
N ASP A 328 5.80 12.83 -3.84
CA ASP A 328 6.60 13.93 -3.30
C ASP A 328 6.66 13.82 -1.76
N ALA A 329 7.87 13.87 -1.21
CA ALA A 329 8.09 13.88 0.23
C ALA A 329 9.10 14.95 0.66
N GLY A 330 8.95 15.49 1.87
CA GLY A 330 9.96 16.32 2.52
C GLY A 330 11.22 15.52 2.84
N ASN A 331 11.08 14.42 3.57
CA ASN A 331 12.16 13.45 3.84
C ASN A 331 11.68 12.02 3.56
N ALA A 332 12.60 11.08 3.41
CA ALA A 332 12.23 9.68 3.26
C ALA A 332 13.18 8.71 4.00
N ARG A 333 12.61 7.64 4.55
CA ARG A 333 13.33 6.57 5.27
C ARG A 333 12.79 5.21 4.87
N PHE A 334 13.65 4.37 4.34
CA PHE A 334 13.30 3.02 3.90
C PHE A 334 14.12 2.00 4.68
N GLY A 335 13.45 1.03 5.32
CA GLY A 335 14.09 -0.14 5.91
C GLY A 335 15.01 0.19 7.09
N THR A 336 14.55 0.90 8.12
CA THR A 336 15.47 1.51 9.11
C THR A 336 15.75 0.69 10.38
N ASN A 337 14.86 -0.19 10.84
CA ASN A 337 15.09 -1.05 12.02
C ASN A 337 15.42 -2.51 11.64
N THR A 338 15.90 -3.31 12.61
CA THR A 338 16.35 -4.72 12.45
C THR A 338 15.52 -5.57 11.50
N ASP A 339 14.21 -5.47 11.62
CA ASP A 339 13.24 -6.30 10.89
C ASP A 339 12.50 -5.51 9.81
N GLY A 340 12.82 -4.21 9.68
CA GLY A 340 12.28 -3.32 8.68
C GLY A 340 12.75 -3.71 7.27
N LEU A 341 11.79 -4.04 6.41
CA LEU A 341 12.03 -4.45 5.03
C LEU A 341 11.24 -3.54 4.09
N ALA A 342 11.93 -2.66 3.38
CA ALA A 342 11.33 -1.76 2.42
C ALA A 342 11.55 -2.24 0.99
N LYS A 343 10.47 -2.33 0.21
CA LYS A 343 10.53 -2.60 -1.22
C LYS A 343 9.87 -1.48 -2.00
N ILE A 344 10.66 -0.74 -2.76
CA ILE A 344 10.23 0.39 -3.57
C ILE A 344 10.45 0.04 -5.04
N ASP A 345 9.38 0.02 -5.82
CA ASP A 345 9.43 -0.21 -7.27
C ASP A 345 8.98 1.06 -8.00
N ILE A 346 9.89 1.71 -8.71
CA ILE A 346 9.62 2.89 -9.54
C ILE A 346 9.59 2.43 -10.99
N GLY A 347 8.40 2.37 -11.56
CA GLY A 347 8.14 1.95 -12.93
C GLY A 347 8.36 3.05 -13.97
N ARG A 348 7.99 2.71 -15.20
CA ARG A 348 8.08 3.60 -16.38
C ARG A 348 7.42 4.96 -16.10
N ASP A 349 8.15 6.04 -16.33
CA ASP A 349 7.72 7.45 -16.10
C ASP A 349 7.37 7.80 -14.65
N GLY A 350 7.46 6.84 -13.72
CA GLY A 350 7.20 7.06 -12.30
C GLY A 350 8.28 7.95 -11.69
N VAL A 351 7.88 8.84 -10.78
CA VAL A 351 8.79 9.74 -10.08
C VAL A 351 8.58 9.67 -8.58
N LEU A 352 9.60 9.23 -7.84
CA LEU A 352 9.70 9.42 -6.40
C LEU A 352 10.66 10.58 -6.13
N SER A 353 10.17 11.64 -5.50
CA SER A 353 10.89 12.88 -5.28
C SER A 353 10.91 13.26 -3.81
N VAL A 354 12.11 13.29 -3.23
CA VAL A 354 12.38 13.68 -1.86
C VAL A 354 13.09 15.02 -1.90
N THR A 355 12.52 16.04 -1.28
CA THR A 355 13.12 17.39 -1.33
C THR A 355 14.30 17.55 -0.37
N GLY A 356 14.30 16.79 0.73
CA GLY A 356 15.38 16.68 1.70
C GLY A 356 16.19 15.39 1.53
N ASP A 357 16.40 14.68 2.63
CA ASP A 357 17.25 13.50 2.67
C ASP A 357 16.45 12.21 2.45
N LEU A 358 17.05 11.29 1.70
CA LEU A 358 16.61 9.91 1.56
C LEU A 358 17.59 8.97 2.27
N TYR A 359 17.07 8.19 3.22
CA TYR A 359 17.82 7.20 3.99
C TYR A 359 17.38 5.78 3.63
N LEU A 360 18.32 4.93 3.24
CA LEU A 360 18.12 3.49 3.03
C LEU A 360 18.89 2.72 4.11
N GLY A 361 18.20 1.99 4.98
CA GLY A 361 18.85 1.16 5.97
C GLY A 361 19.41 1.88 7.19
N GLN A 362 19.08 3.16 7.41
CA GLN A 362 19.79 3.93 8.44
C GLN A 362 19.23 3.69 9.85
N GLN A 363 20.15 3.39 10.77
CA GLN A 363 19.96 3.49 12.21
C GLN A 363 19.62 4.94 12.60
N ASP A 364 18.70 5.14 13.54
CA ASP A 364 18.67 6.35 14.36
C ASP A 364 20.09 6.62 14.93
N PRO A 365 20.49 7.86 15.27
CA PRO A 365 21.88 8.28 15.53
C PRO A 365 22.60 7.64 16.74
N ILE A 366 22.11 6.52 17.28
CA ILE A 366 22.73 5.73 18.34
C ILE A 366 23.66 4.69 17.71
N PRO A 367 25.00 4.77 17.82
CA PRO A 367 25.87 3.78 17.20
C PRO A 367 25.72 2.37 17.80
N GLY A 368 25.45 1.34 16.98
CA GLY A 368 25.85 -0.04 17.28
C GLY A 368 24.80 -1.16 17.34
N GLU A 369 23.56 -0.97 16.92
CA GLU A 369 22.54 -2.05 16.84
C GLU A 369 21.65 -1.95 15.60
N PHE A 370 21.61 -3.05 14.84
CA PHE A 370 20.69 -3.47 13.77
C PHE A 370 20.14 -2.43 12.79
N ALA A 371 20.45 -2.61 11.50
CA ALA A 371 19.89 -1.83 10.41
C ALA A 371 19.02 -2.71 9.50
N GLY A 372 17.86 -2.17 9.14
CA GLY A 372 16.93 -2.81 8.21
C GLY A 372 17.44 -2.82 6.78
N GLN A 373 16.62 -3.36 5.88
CA GLN A 373 16.96 -3.52 4.47
C GLN A 373 15.99 -2.75 3.60
N ALA A 374 16.53 -2.04 2.62
CA ALA A 374 15.77 -1.35 1.59
C ALA A 374 16.20 -1.79 0.20
N LEU A 375 15.22 -2.20 -0.60
CA LEU A 375 15.36 -2.49 -2.02
C LEU A 375 14.63 -1.42 -2.82
N VAL A 376 15.39 -0.61 -3.56
CA VAL A 376 14.84 0.36 -4.52
C VAL A 376 15.12 -0.13 -5.94
N THR A 377 14.07 -0.43 -6.69
CA THR A 377 14.13 -0.86 -8.09
C THR A 377 13.64 0.24 -9.01
N LEU A 378 14.49 0.71 -9.91
CA LEU A 378 14.10 1.56 -11.03
C LEU A 378 13.86 0.69 -12.27
N ASN A 379 12.66 0.73 -12.83
CA ASN A 379 12.27 -0.06 -13.99
C ASN A 379 11.70 0.83 -15.10
N SER A 380 12.60 1.45 -15.86
CA SER A 380 12.28 2.29 -17.03
C SER A 380 11.65 1.52 -18.22
N GLY A 381 11.59 0.19 -18.18
CA GLY A 381 11.18 -0.62 -19.32
C GLY A 381 12.11 -0.46 -20.55
N SER A 382 11.62 -0.82 -21.74
CA SER A 382 12.44 -0.93 -22.96
C SER A 382 12.43 0.30 -23.90
N GLY A 383 11.69 1.36 -23.58
CA GLY A 383 11.53 2.54 -24.44
C GLY A 383 12.61 3.63 -24.20
N SER A 384 13.05 4.35 -25.24
CA SER A 384 14.18 5.30 -25.13
C SER A 384 13.89 6.55 -24.28
N GLU A 385 12.64 6.97 -24.15
CA GLU A 385 12.26 8.27 -23.56
C GLU A 385 11.60 8.18 -22.18
N ASN A 386 11.19 6.98 -21.76
CA ASN A 386 10.36 6.81 -20.57
C ASN A 386 11.19 6.21 -19.45
N TRP A 387 11.60 7.03 -18.49
CA TRP A 387 12.55 6.66 -17.45
C TRP A 387 11.86 6.65 -16.08
N ALA A 388 12.32 5.77 -15.20
CA ALA A 388 12.00 5.80 -13.79
C ALA A 388 12.93 6.82 -13.10
N TYR A 389 12.38 7.65 -12.21
CA TYR A 389 13.14 8.70 -11.54
C TYR A 389 13.06 8.57 -10.02
N LEU A 390 14.23 8.51 -9.40
CA LEU A 390 14.42 8.75 -7.98
C LEU A 390 15.13 10.09 -7.82
N VAL A 391 14.54 11.02 -7.10
CA VAL A 391 15.09 12.37 -6.90
C VAL A 391 15.25 12.60 -5.39
N ALA A 392 16.42 13.00 -4.94
CA ALA A 392 16.68 13.38 -3.56
C ALA A 392 17.83 14.38 -3.47
N ASP A 393 17.81 15.36 -2.56
CA ASP A 393 18.97 16.26 -2.39
C ASP A 393 20.21 15.45 -2.01
N ARG A 394 20.05 14.57 -1.01
CA ARG A 394 21.06 13.63 -0.56
C ARG A 394 20.47 12.24 -0.40
N ILE A 395 21.24 11.24 -0.82
CA ILE A 395 20.90 9.82 -0.63
C ILE A 395 21.97 9.19 0.24
N PHE A 396 21.52 8.52 1.29
CA PHE A 396 22.36 7.78 2.22
C PHE A 396 21.97 6.30 2.17
N VAL A 397 22.92 5.45 1.81
CA VAL A 397 22.70 4.00 1.75
C VAL A 397 23.60 3.31 2.76
N SER A 398 23.01 2.66 3.77
CA SER A 398 23.74 2.01 4.86
C SER A 398 24.31 0.64 4.47
N GLU A 399 25.18 0.10 5.33
CA GLU A 399 25.96 -1.13 5.12
C GLU A 399 25.11 -2.43 5.12
N SER A 400 23.83 -2.38 5.46
CA SER A 400 23.01 -3.55 5.82
C SER A 400 22.22 -4.17 4.67
N GLY A 401 22.87 -4.41 3.53
CA GLY A 401 22.23 -5.12 2.40
C GLY A 401 21.25 -4.28 1.58
N ASN A 402 21.25 -2.96 1.76
CA ASN A 402 20.44 -2.03 0.98
C ASN A 402 20.89 -2.00 -0.48
N LEU A 403 19.94 -1.98 -1.40
CA LEU A 403 20.18 -2.10 -2.84
C LEU A 403 19.42 -1.04 -3.62
N ILE A 404 20.14 -0.26 -4.43
CA ILE A 404 19.54 0.48 -5.55
C ILE A 404 19.84 -0.30 -6.82
N GLN A 405 18.79 -0.67 -7.56
CA GLN A 405 18.94 -1.48 -8.76
C GLN A 405 18.12 -1.04 -9.95
N GLY A 406 18.47 -1.59 -11.11
CA GLY A 406 17.66 -1.55 -12.32
C GLY A 406 18.17 -0.56 -13.35
N SER A 407 17.25 0.16 -13.97
CA SER A 407 17.55 1.16 -14.99
C SER A 407 16.64 2.37 -14.83
N GLY A 408 17.24 3.55 -14.81
CA GLY A 408 16.55 4.81 -14.56
C GLY A 408 17.54 5.88 -14.10
N VAL A 409 17.00 6.96 -13.57
CA VAL A 409 17.79 8.10 -13.09
C VAL A 409 17.64 8.25 -11.60
N VAL A 410 18.78 8.37 -10.94
CA VAL A 410 18.91 8.81 -9.56
C VAL A 410 19.47 10.23 -9.60
N GLN A 411 18.63 11.23 -9.38
CA GLN A 411 19.05 12.64 -9.32
C GLN A 411 19.42 12.98 -7.89
N THR A 412 20.68 13.36 -7.66
CA THR A 412 21.14 13.77 -6.33
C THR A 412 22.28 14.77 -6.39
N ALA A 413 22.20 15.86 -5.62
CA ALA A 413 23.28 16.84 -5.58
C ALA A 413 24.55 16.23 -4.97
N ASN A 414 24.39 15.43 -3.91
CA ASN A 414 25.46 14.66 -3.28
C ASN A 414 24.95 13.31 -2.76
N GLY A 415 25.30 12.22 -3.44
CA GLY A 415 25.05 10.85 -2.98
C GLY A 415 26.19 10.33 -2.09
N PHE A 416 25.80 9.63 -1.02
CA PHE A 416 26.68 8.93 -0.09
C PHE A 416 26.28 7.45 -0.03
N ILE A 417 27.19 6.57 -0.48
CA ILE A 417 26.95 5.12 -0.55
C ILE A 417 27.99 4.44 0.34
N ASP A 418 27.56 4.00 1.53
CA ASP A 418 28.47 3.52 2.57
C ASP A 418 29.03 2.11 2.29
N GLU A 419 29.98 1.67 3.13
CA GLU A 419 30.69 0.39 3.02
C GLU A 419 29.77 -0.81 3.31
N GLY A 420 29.05 -1.29 2.29
CA GLY A 420 28.16 -2.46 2.39
C GLY A 420 26.85 -2.32 1.61
N ALA A 421 26.59 -1.13 1.07
CA ALA A 421 25.51 -0.86 0.14
C ALA A 421 25.73 -1.57 -1.21
N TYR A 422 24.65 -1.95 -1.89
CA TYR A 422 24.69 -2.57 -3.20
C TYR A 422 24.13 -1.61 -4.26
N ILE A 423 24.81 -1.52 -5.41
CA ILE A 423 24.28 -0.87 -6.62
C ILE A 423 24.29 -1.89 -7.74
N SER A 424 23.17 -2.03 -8.45
CA SER A 424 23.04 -3.05 -9.50
C SER A 424 22.35 -2.52 -10.75
N THR A 425 22.78 -2.97 -11.92
CA THR A 425 22.18 -2.59 -13.21
C THR A 425 21.05 -3.55 -13.64
N GLY A 426 20.25 -4.02 -12.67
CA GLY A 426 19.10 -4.91 -12.91
C GLY A 426 19.32 -6.38 -12.54
N ILE A 427 20.35 -6.69 -11.77
CA ILE A 427 20.51 -7.97 -11.08
C ILE A 427 19.86 -7.86 -9.69
N ARG A 428 18.85 -8.68 -9.41
CA ARG A 428 18.28 -8.82 -8.06
C ARG A 428 19.26 -9.57 -7.18
N VAL A 429 19.60 -9.00 -6.03
CA VAL A 429 20.53 -9.64 -5.06
C VAL A 429 19.92 -10.88 -4.39
N GLU A 430 18.58 -10.98 -4.32
CA GLU A 430 17.87 -12.15 -3.77
C GLU A 430 17.77 -13.35 -4.74
N ASP A 431 17.97 -13.12 -6.05
CA ASP A 431 17.98 -14.16 -7.09
C ASP A 431 18.98 -13.78 -8.20
N LEU A 432 20.26 -14.05 -7.94
CA LEU A 432 21.42 -13.80 -8.83
C LEU A 432 21.33 -14.55 -10.17
N SER A 433 20.33 -15.43 -10.36
CA SER A 433 20.24 -16.29 -11.54
C SER A 433 19.42 -15.73 -12.70
N LYS A 434 18.66 -14.63 -12.51
CA LYS A 434 17.77 -14.08 -13.56
C LYS A 434 17.62 -12.56 -13.52
N GLN A 435 18.15 -11.89 -14.52
CA GLN A 435 17.75 -10.53 -14.87
C GLN A 435 16.40 -10.55 -15.62
N THR A 436 15.47 -9.69 -15.22
CA THR A 436 14.11 -9.62 -15.79
C THR A 436 13.93 -8.48 -16.81
N THR A 437 14.96 -7.67 -17.05
CA THR A 437 14.88 -6.45 -17.89
C THR A 437 16.10 -6.28 -18.79
N VAL A 438 15.95 -5.60 -19.94
CA VAL A 438 17.07 -5.29 -20.85
C VAL A 438 18.07 -4.37 -20.11
N PRO A 439 19.40 -4.66 -20.10
CA PRO A 439 20.38 -3.79 -19.48
C PRO A 439 20.31 -2.40 -20.09
N ARG A 440 20.03 -1.41 -19.25
CA ARG A 440 20.08 0.01 -19.58
C ARG A 440 20.88 0.72 -18.49
N PRO A 441 21.42 1.91 -18.76
CA PRO A 441 22.16 2.65 -17.77
C PRO A 441 21.33 2.86 -16.49
N LEU A 442 22.01 2.71 -15.35
CA LEU A 442 21.60 3.33 -14.11
C LEU A 442 22.38 4.64 -13.99
N THR A 443 21.70 5.76 -14.20
CA THR A 443 22.35 7.07 -14.27
C THR A 443 22.18 7.81 -12.96
N PHE A 444 23.28 8.24 -12.37
CA PHE A 444 23.33 9.16 -11.24
C PHE A 444 23.60 10.57 -11.78
N GLU A 445 22.60 11.44 -11.71
CA GLU A 445 22.75 12.84 -12.06
C GLU A 445 23.24 13.65 -10.86
N GLY A 446 24.55 13.89 -10.83
CA GLY A 446 25.24 14.62 -9.77
C GLY A 446 26.50 13.90 -9.30
N ASN A 447 26.87 14.08 -8.04
CA ASN A 447 28.13 13.57 -7.49
C ASN A 447 27.92 12.33 -6.61
N LEU A 448 28.81 11.34 -6.73
CA LEU A 448 28.93 10.22 -5.79
C LEU A 448 30.24 10.37 -5.01
N THR A 449 30.14 10.69 -3.72
CA THR A 449 31.29 11.16 -2.92
C THR A 449 31.99 10.08 -2.09
N LYS A 450 31.36 8.90 -1.94
CA LYS A 450 31.92 7.67 -1.38
C LYS A 450 31.14 6.49 -1.95
N ILE A 451 31.83 5.49 -2.49
CA ILE A 451 31.26 4.21 -2.91
C ILE A 451 32.13 3.09 -2.35
N GLY A 452 31.69 2.44 -1.28
CA GLY A 452 32.45 1.39 -0.57
C GLY A 452 31.83 0.00 -0.50
N GLY A 453 30.67 -0.21 -1.12
CA GLY A 453 30.00 -1.50 -1.15
C GLY A 453 30.16 -2.27 -2.47
N THR A 454 29.14 -3.04 -2.88
CA THR A 454 29.20 -3.88 -4.07
C THR A 454 28.52 -3.21 -5.28
N ILE A 455 29.24 -3.11 -6.40
CA ILE A 455 28.69 -2.73 -7.70
C ILE A 455 28.50 -4.00 -8.53
N ALA A 456 27.25 -4.40 -8.77
CA ALA A 456 26.91 -5.57 -9.57
C ALA A 456 26.54 -5.19 -11.01
N ILE A 457 27.19 -5.85 -11.98
CA ILE A 457 27.06 -5.55 -13.41
C ILE A 457 26.62 -6.82 -14.15
N GLY A 458 25.41 -6.77 -14.72
CA GLY A 458 24.88 -7.85 -15.54
C GLY A 458 25.45 -7.78 -16.95
N VAL A 459 25.87 -8.92 -17.49
CA VAL A 459 26.50 -9.00 -18.82
C VAL A 459 25.89 -10.14 -19.62
N PHE A 460 25.13 -9.82 -20.66
CA PHE A 460 24.58 -10.79 -21.61
C PHE A 460 25.40 -10.91 -22.90
N ASP A 461 25.90 -9.78 -23.41
CA ASP A 461 26.81 -9.73 -24.54
C ASP A 461 27.53 -8.37 -24.62
N LEU A 462 28.45 -8.23 -25.59
CA LEU A 462 29.28 -7.03 -25.78
C LEU A 462 28.58 -5.89 -26.56
N GLY A 463 27.37 -6.12 -27.04
CA GLY A 463 26.57 -5.16 -27.78
C GLY A 463 26.08 -4.01 -26.91
N ALA A 464 25.64 -2.93 -27.56
CA ALA A 464 25.03 -1.81 -26.87
C ALA A 464 23.75 -2.27 -26.13
N ASN A 465 23.58 -1.82 -24.88
CA ASN A 465 22.45 -2.19 -24.01
C ASN A 465 22.36 -3.71 -23.73
N LYS A 466 23.50 -4.40 -23.75
CA LYS A 466 23.62 -5.84 -23.45
C LYS A 466 24.53 -6.14 -22.26
N HIS A 467 25.06 -5.10 -21.66
CA HIS A 467 25.71 -5.09 -20.38
C HIS A 467 25.24 -3.86 -19.61
N GLY A 468 25.22 -3.97 -18.29
CA GLY A 468 24.93 -2.87 -17.41
C GLY A 468 26.07 -1.85 -17.40
N ILE A 469 25.71 -0.58 -17.27
CA ILE A 469 26.65 0.50 -17.01
C ILE A 469 26.07 1.42 -15.95
N ILE A 470 26.91 1.82 -14.99
CA ILE A 470 26.60 2.92 -14.09
C ILE A 470 27.18 4.20 -14.70
N GLU A 471 26.34 5.21 -14.86
CA GLU A 471 26.76 6.51 -15.38
C GLU A 471 26.63 7.55 -14.28
N VAL A 472 27.65 8.39 -14.10
CA VAL A 472 27.67 9.51 -13.16
C VAL A 472 27.97 10.78 -13.93
N THR A 473 27.07 11.75 -13.89
CA THR A 473 27.26 13.01 -14.65
C THR A 473 28.22 13.98 -13.96
N GLY A 474 28.41 13.85 -12.65
CA GLY A 474 29.37 14.61 -11.85
C GLY A 474 30.64 13.83 -11.53
N THR A 475 31.20 14.08 -10.36
CA THR A 475 32.39 13.37 -9.85
C THR A 475 32.01 12.06 -9.18
N ALA A 476 32.88 11.05 -9.25
CA ALA A 476 32.73 9.78 -8.54
C ALA A 476 34.00 9.43 -7.75
N ASP A 477 33.83 9.00 -6.50
CA ASP A 477 34.90 8.50 -5.64
C ASP A 477 34.58 7.07 -5.17
N ILE A 478 35.26 6.09 -5.78
CA ILE A 478 35.09 4.66 -5.49
C ILE A 478 36.23 4.22 -4.57
N GLN A 479 35.92 3.81 -3.34
CA GLN A 479 36.91 3.42 -2.33
C GLN A 479 36.51 2.12 -1.65
N SER A 480 37.36 1.08 -1.68
CA SER A 480 37.09 -0.21 -1.03
C SER A 480 35.87 -0.98 -1.57
N ALA A 481 35.39 -0.64 -2.78
CA ALA A 481 34.24 -1.30 -3.39
C ALA A 481 34.59 -2.70 -3.96
N THR A 482 33.59 -3.60 -3.98
CA THR A 482 33.65 -4.85 -4.72
C THR A 482 32.91 -4.69 -6.05
N ILE A 483 33.58 -4.94 -7.17
CA ILE A 483 32.92 -5.04 -8.47
C ILE A 483 32.57 -6.51 -8.72
N HIS A 484 31.29 -6.79 -8.92
CA HIS A 484 30.74 -8.13 -9.14
C HIS A 484 30.16 -8.25 -10.54
N PHE A 485 30.74 -9.09 -11.39
CA PHE A 485 30.23 -9.34 -12.75
C PHE A 485 29.35 -10.58 -12.78
N VAL A 486 28.14 -10.46 -13.31
CA VAL A 486 27.25 -11.61 -13.50
C VAL A 486 27.13 -11.87 -15.00
N PHE A 487 27.80 -12.92 -15.47
CA PHE A 487 27.72 -13.35 -16.87
C PHE A 487 26.45 -14.20 -17.07
N GLN A 488 25.56 -13.72 -17.92
CA GLN A 488 24.22 -14.29 -18.10
C GLN A 488 24.03 -14.91 -19.48
N ASP A 489 22.97 -15.70 -19.64
CA ASP A 489 22.60 -16.38 -20.88
C ASP A 489 23.73 -17.20 -21.52
N GLY A 490 24.64 -17.72 -20.69
CA GLY A 490 25.79 -18.50 -21.14
C GLY A 490 26.89 -17.67 -21.83
N PHE A 491 26.87 -16.35 -21.65
CA PHE A 491 27.95 -15.49 -22.09
C PHE A 491 29.24 -15.86 -21.37
N LEU A 492 30.30 -16.09 -22.16
CA LEU A 492 31.64 -16.40 -21.66
C LEU A 492 32.60 -15.41 -22.31
N PRO A 493 33.15 -14.46 -21.54
CA PRO A 493 34.14 -13.52 -22.07
C PRO A 493 35.33 -14.26 -22.68
N LYS A 494 35.81 -13.76 -23.81
CA LYS A 494 37.03 -14.21 -24.47
C LYS A 494 38.16 -13.23 -24.20
N THR A 495 39.38 -13.71 -24.36
CA THR A 495 40.58 -12.88 -24.22
C THR A 495 40.46 -11.62 -25.08
N ASP A 496 40.80 -10.47 -24.49
CA ASP A 496 40.66 -9.12 -25.06
C ASP A 496 39.24 -8.57 -25.19
N ASP A 497 38.19 -9.30 -24.79
CA ASP A 497 36.85 -8.74 -24.68
C ASP A 497 36.85 -7.58 -23.66
N GLN A 498 36.18 -6.49 -24.04
CA GLN A 498 36.12 -5.27 -23.25
C GLN A 498 34.67 -4.93 -22.92
N ILE A 499 34.41 -4.64 -21.65
CA ILE A 499 33.07 -4.31 -21.15
C ILE A 499 33.16 -3.01 -20.35
N PRO A 500 32.67 -1.87 -20.86
CA PRO A 500 32.52 -0.68 -20.05
C PRO A 500 31.43 -0.94 -19.00
N PHE A 501 31.69 -0.59 -17.75
CA PHE A 501 30.74 -0.87 -16.66
C PHE A 501 30.49 0.33 -15.74
N PHE A 502 31.37 1.34 -15.79
CA PHE A 502 31.21 2.55 -15.01
C PHE A 502 31.77 3.74 -15.79
N MET A 503 31.04 4.86 -15.81
CA MET A 503 31.47 6.10 -16.43
C MET A 503 31.20 7.27 -15.50
N ALA A 504 32.21 8.09 -15.22
CA ALA A 504 32.04 9.42 -14.63
C ALA A 504 32.42 10.50 -15.64
N GLN A 505 31.53 11.47 -15.87
CA GLN A 505 31.81 12.61 -16.74
C GLN A 505 32.70 13.66 -16.04
N GLY A 506 32.63 13.74 -14.72
CA GLY A 506 33.54 14.51 -13.88
C GLY A 506 34.80 13.75 -13.50
N ALA A 507 35.49 14.21 -12.45
CA ALA A 507 36.66 13.51 -11.92
C ALA A 507 36.26 12.15 -11.34
N LEU A 508 36.98 11.11 -11.73
CA LEU A 508 36.90 9.76 -11.18
C LEU A 508 38.10 9.50 -10.28
N THR A 509 37.86 9.21 -9.01
CA THR A 509 38.88 8.71 -8.08
C THR A 509 38.60 7.24 -7.79
N VAL A 510 39.61 6.39 -7.94
CA VAL A 510 39.50 4.94 -7.71
C VAL A 510 40.56 4.53 -6.70
N GLY A 511 40.10 4.08 -5.54
CA GLY A 511 40.91 3.45 -4.50
C GLY A 511 41.11 1.95 -4.76
N THR A 512 41.21 1.18 -3.68
CA THR A 512 41.31 -0.29 -3.78
C THR A 512 39.98 -0.87 -4.25
N LEU A 513 40.01 -1.71 -5.29
CA LEU A 513 38.86 -2.47 -5.76
C LEU A 513 39.07 -3.96 -5.49
N ALA A 514 38.01 -4.62 -5.02
CA ALA A 514 37.89 -6.08 -5.02
C ALA A 514 37.04 -6.52 -6.22
N PHE A 515 37.23 -7.76 -6.65
CA PHE A 515 36.66 -8.27 -7.89
C PHE A 515 36.11 -9.68 -7.71
N THR A 516 34.89 -9.90 -8.14
CA THR A 516 34.21 -11.21 -8.11
C THR A 516 33.38 -11.40 -9.38
N TYR A 517 33.02 -12.65 -9.69
CA TYR A 517 32.18 -12.96 -10.84
C TYR A 517 31.36 -14.24 -10.64
N GLU A 518 30.26 -14.34 -11.38
CA GLU A 518 29.40 -15.52 -11.52
C GLU A 518 29.10 -15.81 -12.99
N GLY A 519 28.77 -17.07 -13.32
CA GLY A 519 28.46 -17.50 -14.68
C GLY A 519 29.67 -17.97 -15.49
N ALA A 520 30.84 -18.09 -14.85
CA ALA A 520 32.07 -18.63 -15.44
C ALA A 520 32.82 -19.51 -14.42
N ALA A 521 33.52 -20.53 -14.89
CA ALA A 521 34.29 -21.42 -14.03
C ALA A 521 35.42 -20.67 -13.28
N PRO A 522 35.81 -21.14 -12.08
CA PRO A 522 36.96 -20.59 -11.36
C PRO A 522 38.24 -20.59 -12.21
N GLY A 523 39.02 -19.50 -12.10
CA GLY A 523 40.28 -19.32 -12.82
C GLY A 523 40.20 -18.38 -14.02
N PHE A 524 39.03 -17.82 -14.31
CA PHE A 524 38.90 -16.67 -15.20
C PHE A 524 39.60 -15.44 -14.58
N GLN A 525 40.36 -14.73 -15.43
CA GLN A 525 41.21 -13.60 -15.08
C GLN A 525 40.84 -12.40 -15.93
N PHE A 526 40.86 -11.23 -15.31
CA PHE A 526 40.60 -9.97 -15.97
C PHE A 526 41.40 -8.84 -15.34
N ASP A 527 41.45 -7.71 -16.04
CA ASP A 527 42.04 -6.47 -15.59
C ASP A 527 41.02 -5.33 -15.75
N VAL A 528 41.21 -4.22 -15.03
CA VAL A 528 40.38 -3.02 -15.16
C VAL A 528 41.26 -1.86 -15.60
N MET A 529 40.87 -1.25 -16.72
CA MET A 529 41.52 -0.07 -17.27
C MET A 529 40.66 1.16 -16.95
N GLU A 530 41.31 2.26 -16.60
CA GLU A 530 40.69 3.58 -16.46
C GLU A 530 41.22 4.48 -17.59
N GLU A 531 40.31 5.02 -18.39
CA GLU A 531 40.65 6.02 -19.42
C GLU A 531 39.60 7.12 -19.46
N GLY A 532 39.96 8.31 -18.96
CA GLY A 532 39.13 9.50 -19.09
C GLY A 532 37.80 9.41 -18.32
N GLY A 533 37.81 8.77 -17.14
CA GLY A 533 36.62 8.57 -16.31
C GLY A 533 35.79 7.33 -16.65
N LEU A 534 36.17 6.56 -17.68
CA LEU A 534 35.55 5.29 -18.03
C LEU A 534 36.34 4.13 -17.41
N LEU A 535 35.66 3.27 -16.64
CA LEU A 535 36.20 1.98 -16.22
C LEU A 535 35.77 0.89 -17.19
N VAL A 536 36.76 0.19 -17.72
CA VAL A 536 36.60 -0.88 -18.69
C VAL A 536 37.20 -2.15 -18.13
N PHE A 537 36.34 -3.17 -18.01
CA PHE A 537 36.76 -4.54 -17.79
C PHE A 537 37.44 -5.07 -19.05
N LYS A 538 38.57 -5.77 -18.90
CA LYS A 538 39.25 -6.48 -19.99
C LYS A 538 39.57 -7.92 -19.59
N ALA A 539 39.03 -8.89 -20.34
CA ALA A 539 39.33 -10.30 -20.14
C ALA A 539 40.79 -10.65 -20.51
N MET A 540 41.49 -11.35 -19.61
CA MET A 540 42.91 -11.71 -19.76
C MET A 540 43.13 -13.16 -20.21
N ASN A 541 42.10 -14.00 -20.07
CA ASN A 541 42.03 -15.34 -20.62
C ASN A 541 40.59 -15.65 -21.06
N ASP A 542 40.39 -16.78 -21.74
CA ASP A 542 39.05 -17.22 -22.14
C ASP A 542 38.31 -17.81 -20.94
N ALA A 543 37.15 -17.26 -20.61
CA ALA A 543 36.24 -17.83 -19.62
C ALA A 543 35.80 -19.23 -20.04
N GLN A 544 35.75 -20.14 -19.08
CA GLN A 544 35.26 -21.50 -19.29
C GLN A 544 33.85 -21.62 -18.70
N PRO A 545 32.96 -22.45 -19.29
CA PRO A 545 31.67 -22.72 -18.68
C PRO A 545 31.89 -23.32 -17.28
N GLU A 546 31.09 -22.91 -16.30
CA GLU A 546 31.03 -23.58 -15.01
C GLU A 546 30.93 -25.08 -15.25
N GLY A 547 31.87 -25.84 -14.68
CA GLY A 547 31.88 -27.28 -14.87
C GLY A 547 30.54 -27.81 -14.38
N THR A 548 29.79 -28.49 -15.24
CA THR A 548 28.78 -29.42 -14.73
C THR A 548 29.56 -30.36 -13.83
N GLU A 549 29.46 -30.22 -12.52
CA GLU A 549 29.72 -31.39 -11.69
C GLU A 549 28.78 -32.43 -12.28
N PRO A 550 29.27 -33.57 -12.80
CA PRO A 550 28.36 -34.59 -13.23
C PRO A 550 27.57 -34.88 -11.98
N THR A 551 26.26 -34.57 -11.98
CA THR A 551 25.34 -35.24 -11.07
C THR A 551 25.76 -36.69 -11.18
N PRO A 552 26.28 -37.32 -10.11
CA PRO A 552 26.74 -38.67 -10.21
C PRO A 552 25.52 -39.43 -10.70
N ARG A 553 25.52 -39.80 -11.99
CA ARG A 553 24.45 -40.60 -12.55
C ARG A 553 24.48 -41.80 -11.62
N PRO A 554 23.43 -42.06 -10.82
CA PRO A 554 23.45 -43.25 -10.01
C PRO A 554 23.69 -44.36 -11.01
N THR A 555 24.83 -45.03 -10.90
CA THR A 555 25.02 -46.27 -11.64
C THR A 555 23.86 -47.09 -11.13
N ALA A 556 22.85 -47.31 -11.98
CA ALA A 556 21.58 -47.88 -11.56
C ALA A 556 21.90 -49.03 -10.61
N ILE A 557 21.65 -48.84 -9.31
CA ILE A 557 21.84 -49.90 -8.35
C ILE A 557 20.78 -50.89 -8.78
N ASN A 558 21.24 -51.96 -9.41
CA ASN A 558 20.42 -53.11 -9.71
C ASN A 558 19.71 -53.42 -8.39
N PRO A 559 18.36 -53.36 -8.31
CA PRO A 559 17.62 -53.50 -7.05
C PRO A 559 17.68 -54.93 -6.47
N LYS A 560 18.72 -55.70 -6.84
CA LYS A 560 18.98 -57.09 -6.45
C LYS A 560 20.39 -57.33 -5.90
N THR A 561 21.22 -56.30 -5.71
CA THR A 561 22.56 -56.49 -5.13
C THR A 561 22.84 -55.47 -4.05
N ASP A 562 22.78 -55.97 -2.81
CA ASP A 562 23.30 -55.38 -1.59
C ASP A 562 24.82 -55.11 -1.69
N ILE A 563 25.29 -54.05 -1.03
CA ILE A 563 26.69 -53.66 -0.89
C ILE A 563 27.41 -54.60 0.12
N ASN A 564 26.66 -55.34 0.96
CA ASN A 564 27.18 -56.28 1.97
C ASN A 564 26.82 -57.77 1.78
N GLY A 565 26.01 -58.14 0.78
CA GLY A 565 25.71 -59.53 0.40
C GLY A 565 24.52 -60.24 1.07
N ASP A 566 23.69 -59.59 1.88
CA ASP A 566 22.47 -60.11 2.50
C ASP A 566 21.17 -59.50 1.92
N LYS A 567 20.09 -60.30 1.90
CA LYS A 567 18.87 -60.06 1.11
C LYS A 567 17.78 -59.21 1.79
N ILE A 568 18.11 -58.30 2.70
CA ILE A 568 17.14 -57.36 3.31
C ILE A 568 17.84 -56.02 3.54
N ILE A 569 17.31 -54.94 2.94
CA ILE A 569 17.73 -53.56 3.20
C ILE A 569 17.36 -53.21 4.65
N ASP A 570 18.34 -52.85 5.48
CA ASP A 570 18.08 -52.39 6.85
C ASP A 570 17.98 -50.85 6.94
N ALA A 571 17.62 -50.34 8.12
CA ALA A 571 17.43 -48.90 8.33
C ALA A 571 18.74 -48.08 8.25
N ASN A 572 19.90 -48.71 8.46
CA ASN A 572 21.20 -48.07 8.35
C ASN A 572 21.62 -47.93 6.87
N ASP A 573 21.28 -48.91 6.03
CA ASP A 573 21.51 -48.82 4.57
C ASP A 573 20.71 -47.65 3.96
N LEU A 574 19.47 -47.44 4.42
CA LEU A 574 18.64 -46.28 4.05
C LEU A 574 19.22 -44.96 4.57
N LEU A 575 19.80 -44.95 5.78
CA LEU A 575 20.41 -43.76 6.37
C LEU A 575 21.67 -43.33 5.62
N GLU A 576 22.47 -44.28 5.12
CA GLU A 576 23.70 -44.00 4.35
C GLU A 576 23.37 -43.50 2.94
N VAL A 577 22.29 -43.98 2.32
CA VAL A 577 21.74 -43.42 1.07
C VAL A 577 21.24 -41.99 1.28
N MET A 578 20.53 -41.70 2.37
CA MET A 578 20.05 -40.34 2.67
C MET A 578 21.20 -39.37 2.99
N ARG A 579 22.26 -39.81 3.69
CA ARG A 579 23.48 -38.99 3.94
C ARG A 579 24.25 -38.65 2.67
N ASN A 580 24.22 -39.51 1.66
CA ASN A 580 24.85 -39.25 0.37
C ASN A 580 23.96 -38.41 -0.59
N TRP A 581 22.65 -38.30 -0.33
CA TRP A 581 21.72 -37.48 -1.11
C TRP A 581 21.55 -36.06 -0.59
N TYR A 582 21.65 -35.86 0.71
CA TYR A 582 21.60 -34.54 1.33
C TYR A 582 22.95 -34.28 1.98
N HIS A 583 23.71 -33.31 1.48
CA HIS A 583 24.91 -32.80 2.15
C HIS A 583 24.55 -32.24 3.53
N VAL A 584 24.47 -33.12 4.53
CA VAL A 584 24.40 -32.70 5.94
C VAL A 584 25.84 -32.39 6.35
N VAL A 585 26.16 -31.10 6.39
CA VAL A 585 27.39 -30.60 7.02
C VAL A 585 27.29 -30.90 8.52
N PRO A 586 28.28 -31.55 9.16
CA PRO A 586 28.31 -31.63 10.60
C PRO A 586 28.69 -30.24 11.14
N GLU A 587 27.77 -29.59 11.87
CA GLU A 587 28.15 -28.49 12.76
C GLU A 587 29.15 -29.00 13.79
N ASN A 588 30.35 -28.42 13.79
CA ASN A 588 31.25 -28.49 14.93
C ASN A 588 31.12 -27.17 15.69
N ASN A 589 30.40 -27.26 16.81
CA ASN A 589 30.13 -26.28 17.87
C ASN A 589 29.12 -25.17 17.61
#